data_AF-A0AAE3YPK0-F1
#
_entry.id   AF-A0AAE3YPK0-F1
#
_cell.length_a   1.000
_cell.length_b   1.000
_cell.length_c   1.000
_cell.angle_alpha   90.00
_cell.angle_beta   90.00
_cell.angle_gamma   90.00
#
_symmetry.space_group_name_H-M   'P 1'
#
loop_
_entity.id
_entity.type
_entity.pdbx_description
1 polymer ?
#
loop_
_entity_poly.entity_id
_entity_poly.type
_entity_poly.pdbx_seq_one_letter_code
_entity_poly.pdbx_strand_id
1 'polypeptide(L)'
;MKRFTVENVTASIRRVTFANPPVNLVDAATLSELSRIVDSLSHDEEVTVVVFGSAVPGYFMNHADGDDFPALLAMTGDTGSPIFLDLTTRLATAPLVSIGAIRVRPAVRRA
;
A
#
# COMPACT_ATOMS: atom_id res chain seq x y z
N MET A 1 -2.72 6.77 -13.47
CA MET A 1 -1.98 5.53 -13.83
C MET A 1 -2.13 4.54 -12.69
N LYS A 2 -2.14 3.25 -13.00
CA LYS A 2 -2.16 2.18 -11.99
C LYS A 2 -0.85 2.19 -11.18
N ARG A 3 -0.94 2.25 -9.86
CA ARG A 3 0.18 2.29 -8.91
C ARG A 3 0.56 0.91 -8.39
N PHE A 4 -0.36 -0.05 -8.44
CA PHE A 4 -0.15 -1.38 -7.87
C PHE A 4 -0.33 -2.49 -8.90
N THR A 5 0.36 -3.60 -8.68
CA THR A 5 0.08 -4.89 -9.33
C THR A 5 -0.23 -5.91 -8.27
N VAL A 6 -1.18 -6.81 -8.56
CA VAL A 6 -1.58 -7.90 -7.67
C VAL A 6 -1.33 -9.21 -8.43
N GLU A 7 -0.48 -10.07 -7.90
CA GLU A 7 -0.12 -11.36 -8.46
C GLU A 7 -0.62 -12.49 -7.55
N ASN A 8 -1.23 -13.50 -8.16
CA ASN A 8 -1.61 -14.74 -7.46
C ASN A 8 -0.39 -15.65 -7.40
N VAL A 9 0.25 -15.72 -6.24
CA VAL A 9 1.44 -16.57 -6.04
C VAL A 9 1.02 -18.03 -5.88
N THR A 10 -0.03 -18.25 -5.10
CA THR A 10 -0.73 -19.52 -4.93
C THR A 10 -2.24 -19.23 -4.84
N ALA A 11 -3.06 -20.25 -4.62
CA ALA A 11 -4.48 -20.06 -4.31
C ALA A 11 -4.68 -19.09 -3.12
N SER A 12 -3.86 -19.22 -2.05
CA SER A 12 -4.03 -18.47 -0.80
C SER A 12 -3.08 -17.29 -0.56
N ILE A 13 -2.06 -17.12 -1.40
CA ILE A 13 -1.05 -16.06 -1.25
C ILE A 13 -1.15 -15.06 -2.40
N ARG A 14 -1.25 -13.78 -2.04
CA ARG A 14 -1.21 -12.66 -2.99
C ARG A 14 0.07 -11.84 -2.80
N ARG A 15 0.63 -11.34 -3.89
CA ARG A 15 1.73 -10.39 -3.88
C ARG A 15 1.26 -9.06 -4.45
N VAL A 16 1.30 -8.01 -3.64
CA VAL A 16 0.92 -6.64 -4.02
C VAL A 16 2.20 -5.83 -4.20
N THR A 17 2.49 -5.36 -5.40
CA THR A 17 3.71 -4.60 -5.70
C THR A 17 3.38 -3.16 -6.04
N PHE A 18 3.89 -2.22 -5.26
CA PHE A 18 3.75 -0.79 -5.46
C PHE A 18 4.85 -0.22 -6.39
N ALA A 19 4.46 0.66 -7.29
CA ALA A 19 5.36 1.44 -8.13
C ALA A 19 4.77 2.83 -8.42
N ASN A 20 5.41 3.86 -7.89
CA ASN A 20 5.24 5.26 -8.27
C ASN A 20 6.63 5.90 -8.45
N PRO A 21 7.33 5.62 -9.57
CA PRO A 21 8.63 6.21 -9.81
C PRO A 21 8.56 7.75 -9.82
N PRO A 22 9.63 8.45 -9.41
CA PRO A 22 10.97 7.92 -9.19
C PRO A 22 11.25 7.39 -7.77
N VAL A 23 10.45 7.75 -6.77
CA VAL A 23 10.77 7.51 -5.34
C VAL A 23 9.60 7.01 -4.51
N ASN A 24 8.53 6.51 -5.13
CA ASN A 24 7.36 5.95 -4.45
C ASN A 24 6.64 6.95 -3.52
N LEU A 25 6.47 8.19 -3.96
CA LEU A 25 5.61 9.15 -3.25
C LEU A 25 4.16 8.61 -3.18
N VAL A 26 3.47 8.93 -2.10
CA VAL A 26 2.08 8.53 -1.90
C VAL A 26 1.18 9.68 -2.32
N ASP A 27 0.37 9.46 -3.34
CA ASP A 27 -0.64 10.40 -3.85
C ASP A 27 -2.07 9.87 -3.61
N ALA A 28 -3.08 10.68 -3.90
CA ALA A 28 -4.49 10.33 -3.72
C ALA A 28 -4.89 9.09 -4.53
N ALA A 29 -4.30 8.93 -5.72
CA ALA A 29 -4.48 7.74 -6.53
C ALA A 29 -3.91 6.48 -5.84
N THR A 30 -2.76 6.59 -5.18
CA THR A 30 -2.13 5.52 -4.41
C THR A 30 -3.04 5.06 -3.27
N LEU A 31 -3.57 5.99 -2.46
CA LEU A 31 -4.47 5.61 -1.35
C LEU A 31 -5.80 5.05 -1.85
N SER A 32 -6.37 5.62 -2.92
CA SER A 32 -7.60 5.11 -3.54
C SER A 32 -7.45 3.69 -4.10
N GLU A 33 -6.31 3.40 -4.73
CA GLU A 33 -6.04 2.08 -5.28
C GLU A 33 -5.73 1.05 -4.19
N LEU A 34 -4.89 1.41 -3.22
CA LEU A 34 -4.59 0.54 -2.09
C LEU A 34 -5.85 0.21 -1.29
N SER A 35 -6.75 1.18 -1.08
CA SER A 35 -8.03 0.96 -0.39
C SER A 35 -8.90 -0.10 -1.06
N ARG A 36 -9.01 -0.04 -2.39
CA ARG A 36 -9.75 -1.04 -3.16
C ARG A 36 -9.10 -2.42 -3.13
N ILE A 37 -7.76 -2.46 -3.15
CA ILE A 37 -7.01 -3.73 -3.05
C ILE A 37 -7.22 -4.36 -1.67
N VAL A 38 -7.05 -3.60 -0.59
CA VAL A 38 -7.28 -4.08 0.77
C VAL A 38 -8.72 -4.56 0.92
N ASP A 39 -9.69 -3.84 0.36
CA ASP A 39 -11.09 -4.25 0.37
C ASP A 39 -11.30 -5.61 -0.30
N SER A 40 -10.86 -5.72 -1.55
CA SER A 40 -11.03 -6.92 -2.36
C SER A 40 -10.36 -8.12 -1.72
N LEU A 41 -9.15 -7.96 -1.17
CA LEU A 41 -8.42 -9.06 -0.55
C LEU A 41 -8.98 -9.46 0.81
N SER A 42 -9.62 -8.53 1.53
CA SER A 42 -10.26 -8.83 2.82
C SER A 42 -11.57 -9.62 2.67
N HIS A 43 -12.20 -9.57 1.49
CA HIS A 43 -13.43 -10.32 1.18
C HIS A 43 -13.17 -11.60 0.37
N ASP A 44 -11.92 -11.92 0.03
CA ASP A 44 -11.54 -13.14 -0.67
C ASP A 44 -11.20 -14.24 0.35
N GLU A 45 -12.14 -15.15 0.59
CA GLU A 45 -12.01 -16.22 1.59
C GLU A 45 -10.86 -17.21 1.29
N GLU A 46 -10.36 -17.26 0.05
CA GLU A 46 -9.19 -18.08 -0.27
C GLU A 46 -7.88 -17.42 0.18
N VAL A 47 -7.85 -16.08 0.32
CA VAL A 47 -6.63 -15.32 0.63
C VAL A 47 -6.36 -15.32 2.12
N THR A 48 -5.24 -15.91 2.50
CA THR A 48 -4.79 -15.96 3.89
C THR A 48 -3.55 -15.11 4.15
N VAL A 49 -2.75 -14.82 3.11
CA VAL A 49 -1.52 -14.03 3.22
C VAL A 49 -1.40 -13.05 2.07
N VAL A 50 -1.07 -11.80 2.39
CA VAL A 50 -0.75 -10.75 1.42
C VAL A 50 0.64 -10.21 1.68
N VAL A 51 1.52 -10.32 0.67
CA VAL A 51 2.88 -9.79 0.71
C VAL A 51 2.93 -8.48 -0.06
N PHE A 52 3.15 -7.38 0.65
CA PHE A 52 3.32 -6.05 0.07
C PHE A 52 4.80 -5.80 -0.24
N GLY A 53 5.10 -5.46 -1.49
CA GLY A 53 6.43 -5.17 -2.01
C GLY A 53 6.49 -3.85 -2.78
N SER A 54 7.69 -3.48 -3.21
CA SER A 54 7.94 -2.33 -4.08
C SER A 54 8.79 -2.73 -5.28
N ALA A 55 8.48 -2.16 -6.44
CA ALA A 55 9.29 -2.28 -7.65
C ALA A 55 10.30 -1.13 -7.83
N VAL A 56 10.25 -0.08 -7.00
CA VAL A 56 11.15 1.07 -7.09
C VAL A 56 12.35 0.86 -6.15
N PRO A 57 13.58 0.72 -6.67
CA PRO A 57 14.75 0.41 -5.85
C PRO A 57 15.00 1.44 -4.75
N GLY A 58 15.14 0.96 -3.51
CA GLY A 58 15.48 1.79 -2.35
C GLY A 58 14.30 2.53 -1.71
N TYR A 59 13.08 2.39 -2.24
CA TYR A 59 11.88 3.00 -1.68
C TYR A 59 10.76 1.97 -1.55
N PHE A 60 10.19 1.80 -0.35
CA PHE A 60 8.99 0.96 -0.16
C PHE A 60 7.73 1.77 -0.45
N MET A 61 7.22 2.52 0.52
CA MET A 61 6.28 3.64 0.35
C MET A 61 6.93 4.85 1.02
N ASN A 62 7.10 5.94 0.28
CA ASN A 62 7.70 7.17 0.80
C ASN A 62 6.61 8.07 1.42
N HIS A 63 6.98 9.30 1.78
CA HIS A 63 6.03 10.30 2.26
C HIS A 63 5.00 10.72 1.18
N ALA A 64 4.00 11.48 1.64
CA ALA A 64 2.99 12.07 0.78
C ALA A 64 3.62 12.95 -0.30
N ASP A 65 3.04 12.91 -1.50
CA ASP A 65 3.35 13.85 -2.56
C ASP A 65 2.89 15.26 -2.13
N GLY A 66 3.85 16.19 -2.04
CA GLY A 66 3.57 17.56 -1.61
C GLY A 66 2.64 18.29 -2.57
N ASP A 67 2.71 17.96 -3.86
CA ASP A 67 1.87 18.59 -4.89
C ASP A 67 0.42 18.08 -4.82
N ASP A 68 0.20 16.89 -4.27
CA ASP A 68 -1.12 16.25 -4.12
C ASP A 68 -1.63 16.27 -2.66
N PHE A 69 -0.90 16.93 -1.76
CA PHE A 69 -1.20 16.95 -0.33
C PHE A 69 -2.60 17.50 0.01
N PRO A 70 -3.11 18.57 -0.65
CA PRO A 70 -4.48 19.03 -0.42
C PRO A 70 -5.53 17.97 -0.78
N ALA A 71 -5.32 17.22 -1.88
CA ALA A 71 -6.23 16.17 -2.28
C ALA A 71 -6.22 15.03 -1.27
N LEU A 72 -5.03 14.60 -0.83
CA LEU A 72 -4.85 13.58 0.21
C LEU A 72 -5.59 13.91 1.52
N LEU A 73 -5.49 15.15 1.99
CA LEU A 73 -6.16 15.59 3.22
C LEU A 73 -7.69 15.61 3.10
N ALA A 74 -8.22 15.80 1.89
CA ALA A 74 -9.66 15.80 1.64
C ALA A 74 -10.26 14.40 1.52
N MET A 75 -9.43 13.35 1.41
CA MET A 75 -9.91 11.97 1.24
C MET A 75 -10.41 11.37 2.55
N THR A 76 -11.61 10.81 2.50
CA THR A 76 -12.22 10.03 3.59
C THR A 76 -12.41 8.58 3.18
N GLY A 77 -12.29 7.66 4.15
CA GLY A 77 -12.70 6.27 3.99
C GLY A 77 -14.22 6.09 4.22
N ASP A 78 -14.67 4.84 4.21
CA ASP A 78 -16.10 4.49 4.25
C ASP A 78 -16.78 4.90 5.57
N THR A 79 -15.98 5.02 6.63
CA THR A 79 -16.43 5.46 7.96
C THR A 79 -16.48 6.98 8.12
N GLY A 80 -16.15 7.75 7.07
CA GLY A 80 -15.99 9.21 7.12
C GLY A 80 -14.69 9.67 7.79
N SER A 81 -13.88 8.75 8.31
CA SER A 81 -12.55 9.03 8.85
C SER A 81 -11.58 9.41 7.72
N PRO A 82 -10.50 10.18 7.99
CA PRO A 82 -9.42 10.39 7.02
C PRO A 82 -8.95 9.06 6.44
N ILE A 83 -8.81 8.97 5.11
CA ILE A 83 -8.60 7.69 4.42
C ILE A 83 -7.39 6.92 4.92
N PHE A 84 -6.32 7.61 5.35
CA PHE A 84 -5.14 6.96 5.89
C PHE A 84 -5.45 6.21 7.20
N LEU A 85 -6.25 6.79 8.09
CA LEU A 85 -6.65 6.15 9.34
C LEU A 85 -7.57 4.96 9.08
N ASP A 86 -8.53 5.12 8.17
CA ASP A 86 -9.42 4.04 7.73
C ASP A 86 -8.63 2.85 7.17
N LEU A 87 -7.68 3.11 6.27
CA LEU A 87 -6.83 2.08 5.68
C LEU A 87 -5.97 1.34 6.70
N THR A 88 -5.33 2.05 7.62
CA THR A 88 -4.51 1.42 8.66
C THR A 88 -5.36 0.55 9.59
N THR A 89 -6.57 0.99 9.93
CA THR A 89 -7.52 0.21 10.72
C THR A 89 -7.94 -1.05 9.99
N ARG A 90 -8.33 -0.94 8.71
CA ARG A 90 -8.75 -2.06 7.88
C ARG A 90 -7.63 -3.08 7.70
N LEU A 91 -6.39 -2.65 7.47
CA LEU A 91 -5.23 -3.55 7.42
C LEU A 91 -4.96 -4.24 8.76
N ALA A 92 -5.20 -3.56 9.89
CA ALA A 92 -4.99 -4.12 11.22
C ALA A 92 -6.06 -5.14 11.62
N THR A 93 -7.28 -5.02 11.10
CA THR A 93 -8.40 -5.91 11.42
C THR A 93 -8.79 -6.86 10.30
N ALA A 94 -8.09 -6.83 9.15
CA ALA A 94 -8.37 -7.71 8.03
C ALA A 94 -8.24 -9.20 8.42
N PRO A 95 -9.07 -10.09 7.87
CA PRO A 95 -9.04 -11.53 8.17
C PRO A 95 -7.89 -12.26 7.44
N LEU A 96 -6.74 -11.60 7.25
CA LEU A 96 -5.58 -12.11 6.54
C LEU A 96 -4.27 -11.65 7.21
N VAL A 97 -3.18 -12.36 6.94
CA VAL A 97 -1.83 -11.95 7.38
C VAL A 97 -1.25 -10.97 6.36
N SER A 98 -0.90 -9.76 6.79
CA SER A 98 -0.18 -8.78 5.97
C SER A 98 1.32 -8.81 6.26
N ILE A 99 2.15 -8.87 5.22
CA ILE A 99 3.61 -8.92 5.31
C ILE A 99 4.21 -7.77 4.48
N GLY A 100 5.02 -6.92 5.11
CA GLY A 100 5.82 -5.91 4.40
C GLY A 100 7.20 -6.44 3.99
N ALA A 101 7.41 -6.67 2.69
CA ALA A 101 8.71 -7.04 2.12
C ALA A 101 9.57 -5.78 1.86
N ILE A 102 10.03 -5.15 2.94
CA ILE A 102 10.70 -3.84 2.89
C ILE A 102 12.17 -4.01 2.47
N ARG A 103 12.49 -3.53 1.26
CA ARG A 103 13.86 -3.46 0.72
C ARG A 103 14.33 -2.01 0.69
N VAL A 104 14.96 -1.55 1.76
CA VAL A 104 15.56 -0.21 1.84
C VAL A 104 17.03 -0.25 1.47
N ARG A 105 17.55 0.86 0.93
CA ARG A 105 19.00 1.02 0.80
C ARG A 105 19.62 0.98 2.20
N PRO A 106 20.78 0.33 2.41
CA PRO A 106 21.53 0.48 3.64
C PRO A 106 21.79 1.97 3.88
N ALA A 107 21.53 2.45 5.10
CA ALA A 107 22.01 3.77 5.49
C ALA A 107 23.53 3.79 5.32
N VAL A 108 24.05 4.71 4.50
CA VAL A 108 25.49 4.97 4.48
C VAL A 108 25.82 5.49 5.88
N ARG A 109 26.41 4.63 6.73
CA ARG A 109 27.01 5.10 7.98
C ARG A 109 28.11 6.08 7.58
N ARG A 110 27.90 7.37 7.83
CA ARG A 110 29.01 8.33 7.84
C ARG A 110 29.92 7.91 9.00
N ALA A 111 31.15 7.53 8.66
CA ALA A 111 32.23 7.35 9.62
C ALA A 111 32.65 8.71 10.19
#